data_AF-A0A1V9EEA7-F1
#
_entry.id   AF-A0A1V9EEA7-F1
#
_cell.length_a   1.000
_cell.length_b   1.000
_cell.length_c   1.000
_cell.angle_alpha   90.00
_cell.angle_beta   90.00
_cell.angle_gamma   90.00
#
_symmetry.space_group_name_H-M   'P 1'
#
loop_
_entity.id
_entity.type
_entity.pdbx_description
1 polymer ?
#
loop_
_entity_poly.entity_id
_entity_poly.type
_entity_poly.pdbx_seq_one_letter_code
_entity_poly.pdbx_strand_id
1 'polypeptide(L)'
;MKRNNIILIVFLLTLVYCSKSNDNGSNNNDNDNKEDTVPSPPGDVVGKITVGYQGWFACKGDGSPINAWWHWGQDWGTTPSTTNKAFISWPDVREYTNKFNTDFANLGNGQPAQLFSSFSDQTVAIQFSWMSQYKIDVAALQRFNPNGIEGPVRDAMTAKVKTASEKYNVKFYIMYDVSGWTNMQTEVKADWTNKMKQYTQSSAYAKQNGKPVVCIWGFGFNDNNHDFTTTACLDVINWFKGQGCYVIGGVPTHWLNQTSDSRPGFLDVYKAFNMLSPWMVGRISKASEADNFFATVNTPDLAYCKKNGIDYQPCVLPGDLQSRHRAHGDFMWRQFYNMTRLGCQGIYISMFDEYNEGNQIAKTAETANDVPAGSGFVALDEDGTKCSSDYYLRLTQDGGKMFKKEIALTAVRPTPPMP
;
A
#
# COMPACT_ATOMS: atom_id res chain seq x y z
N MET A 1 -33.48 2.63 81.21
CA MET A 1 -33.11 3.15 79.88
C MET A 1 -32.56 4.56 80.05
N LYS A 2 -31.64 4.97 79.16
CA LYS A 2 -30.42 5.75 79.45
C LYS A 2 -30.59 7.06 80.24
N ARG A 3 -29.66 7.21 81.19
CA ARG A 3 -29.39 8.29 82.15
C ARG A 3 -28.15 9.06 81.65
N ASN A 4 -28.16 10.40 81.81
CA ASN A 4 -27.08 11.25 82.39
C ASN A 4 -25.66 11.22 81.76
N ASN A 5 -24.82 12.26 81.69
CA ASN A 5 -24.65 13.54 82.40
C ASN A 5 -23.65 14.41 81.59
N ILE A 6 -23.81 15.74 81.51
CA ILE A 6 -23.07 16.82 82.23
C ILE A 6 -21.53 16.83 82.00
N ILE A 7 -20.98 17.98 81.52
CA ILE A 7 -20.03 18.90 82.20
C ILE A 7 -19.31 19.79 81.17
N LEU A 8 -19.08 21.02 81.61
CA LEU A 8 -18.64 22.25 80.93
C LEU A 8 -17.12 22.52 81.20
N ILE A 9 -16.57 23.46 80.43
CA ILE A 9 -15.46 24.41 80.71
C ILE A 9 -14.00 24.06 80.27
N VAL A 10 -13.40 25.06 79.57
CA VAL A 10 -12.07 25.72 79.72
C VAL A 10 -11.13 25.64 78.49
N PHE A 11 -10.80 26.86 78.01
CA PHE A 11 -9.59 27.37 77.34
C PHE A 11 -8.30 26.51 77.39
N LEU A 12 -7.51 26.53 76.29
CA LEU A 12 -6.16 27.14 76.29
C LEU A 12 -5.55 27.19 74.86
N LEU A 13 -4.89 28.32 74.56
CA LEU A 13 -3.94 28.48 73.45
C LEU A 13 -2.66 27.69 73.70
N THR A 14 -2.04 27.14 72.65
CA THR A 14 -0.59 27.12 72.47
C THR A 14 -0.20 27.12 70.99
N LEU A 15 0.58 28.13 70.60
CA LEU A 15 1.46 28.14 69.43
C LEU A 15 2.78 27.47 69.82
N VAL A 16 3.24 26.46 69.09
CA VAL A 16 4.66 26.06 69.04
C VAL A 16 5.02 25.68 67.61
N TYR A 17 6.22 26.14 67.25
CA TYR A 17 6.87 26.24 65.96
C TYR A 17 7.85 25.07 65.72
N CYS A 18 8.03 24.70 64.44
CA CYS A 18 9.09 23.89 63.81
C CYS A 18 9.42 22.46 64.30
N SER A 19 9.33 21.49 63.38
CA SER A 19 10.54 20.86 62.80
C SER A 19 10.22 20.11 61.50
N LYS A 20 11.18 20.12 60.57
CA LYS A 20 11.20 19.38 59.31
C LYS A 20 11.31 17.87 59.59
N SER A 21 10.45 17.08 58.97
CA SER A 21 10.72 15.67 58.70
C SER A 21 10.43 15.40 57.23
N ASN A 22 11.49 15.03 56.50
CA ASN A 22 11.40 14.41 55.18
C ASN A 22 10.58 13.14 55.31
N ASP A 23 9.55 12.99 54.49
CA ASP A 23 8.98 11.68 54.24
C ASP A 23 8.72 11.49 52.74
N ASN A 24 9.27 10.38 52.25
CA ASN A 24 9.26 9.95 50.87
C ASN A 24 7.86 9.49 50.48
N GLY A 25 7.18 10.26 49.63
CA GLY A 25 5.96 9.85 48.94
C GLY A 25 6.14 9.97 47.44
N SER A 26 6.63 8.92 46.81
CA SER A 26 6.67 8.77 45.34
C SER A 26 5.25 8.62 44.80
N ASN A 27 4.57 9.75 44.55
CA ASN A 27 3.36 9.77 43.74
C ASN A 27 3.77 9.58 42.27
N ASN A 28 3.73 8.33 41.80
CA ASN A 28 3.67 8.00 40.38
C ASN A 28 2.32 8.45 39.81
N ASN A 29 2.21 9.74 39.51
CA ASN A 29 1.27 10.24 38.51
C ASN A 29 2.10 10.62 37.28
N ASP A 30 2.58 9.60 36.56
CA ASP A 30 2.97 9.79 35.16
C ASP A 30 1.70 10.04 34.34
N ASN A 31 1.19 11.27 34.45
CA ASN A 31 0.40 11.85 33.38
C ASN A 31 1.35 11.99 32.18
N ASP A 32 1.46 10.91 31.40
CA ASP A 32 2.13 10.88 30.10
C ASP A 32 1.26 11.68 29.12
N ASN A 33 1.12 12.99 29.37
CA ASN A 33 0.75 14.01 28.39
C ASN A 33 1.93 14.14 27.42
N LYS A 34 2.23 13.06 26.69
CA LYS A 34 2.98 13.15 25.46
C LYS A 34 2.10 13.91 24.49
N GLU A 35 2.42 15.19 24.33
CA GLU A 35 1.92 16.04 23.27
C GLU A 35 2.00 15.26 21.95
N ASP A 36 0.91 15.27 21.17
CA ASP A 36 0.86 14.58 19.89
C ASP A 36 2.07 14.99 19.04
N THR A 37 2.82 14.02 18.55
CA THR A 37 3.97 14.34 17.70
C THR A 37 3.47 14.86 16.35
N VAL A 38 4.10 15.93 15.87
CA VAL A 38 3.73 16.55 14.59
C VAL A 38 4.07 15.56 13.46
N PRO A 39 3.15 15.31 12.50
CA PRO A 39 3.44 14.51 11.32
C PRO A 39 4.67 15.02 10.57
N SER A 40 5.32 14.15 9.80
CA SER A 40 6.39 14.60 8.92
C SER A 40 5.89 15.69 7.97
N PRO A 41 6.73 16.67 7.58
CA PRO A 41 6.35 17.65 6.58
C PRO A 41 6.06 16.97 5.22
N PRO A 42 5.26 17.59 4.35
CA PRO A 42 5.06 17.09 2.99
C PRO A 42 6.38 16.80 2.27
N GLY A 43 6.43 15.68 1.55
CA GLY A 43 7.61 15.21 0.82
C GLY A 43 7.20 14.36 -0.38
N ASP A 44 8.04 13.41 -0.79
CA ASP A 44 7.69 12.53 -1.92
C ASP A 44 6.73 11.41 -1.54
N VAL A 45 6.39 11.17 -0.27
CA VAL A 45 5.32 10.22 0.12
C VAL A 45 4.28 10.82 1.07
N VAL A 46 4.67 11.72 1.96
CA VAL A 46 3.71 12.46 2.80
C VAL A 46 3.02 13.55 1.96
N GLY A 47 1.68 13.54 1.97
CA GLY A 47 0.82 14.36 1.13
C GLY A 47 0.65 13.83 -0.29
N LYS A 48 1.03 12.57 -0.55
CA LYS A 48 1.06 11.97 -1.89
C LYS A 48 0.16 10.73 -2.04
N ILE A 49 -0.19 10.44 -3.28
CA ILE A 49 -0.82 9.20 -3.71
C ILE A 49 0.27 8.29 -4.27
N THR A 50 0.49 7.17 -3.59
CA THR A 50 1.38 6.10 -4.03
C THR A 50 0.57 4.95 -4.60
N VAL A 51 1.05 4.31 -5.67
CA VAL A 51 0.50 3.05 -6.19
C VAL A 51 1.51 1.93 -6.03
N GLY A 52 1.04 0.72 -5.70
CA GLY A 52 1.86 -0.48 -5.86
C GLY A 52 2.06 -0.82 -7.33
N TYR A 53 3.31 -1.07 -7.74
CA TYR A 53 3.66 -1.38 -9.12
C TYR A 53 4.47 -2.67 -9.19
N GLN A 54 3.91 -3.69 -9.85
CA GLN A 54 4.50 -5.02 -9.96
C GLN A 54 5.55 -5.09 -11.08
N GLY A 55 5.15 -4.69 -12.29
CA GLY A 55 6.00 -4.78 -13.47
C GLY A 55 6.43 -6.21 -13.82
N TRP A 56 5.64 -7.23 -13.46
CA TRP A 56 6.05 -8.64 -13.50
C TRP A 56 5.50 -9.48 -14.65
N PHE A 57 4.64 -8.93 -15.51
CA PHE A 57 4.01 -9.72 -16.56
C PHE A 57 5.01 -9.94 -17.69
N ALA A 58 5.39 -11.19 -17.96
CA ALA A 58 6.29 -11.53 -19.07
C ALA A 58 5.62 -12.46 -20.07
N CYS A 59 6.05 -12.38 -21.32
CA CYS A 59 5.57 -13.23 -22.40
C CYS A 59 6.72 -14.01 -23.01
N LYS A 60 6.43 -15.19 -23.55
CA LYS A 60 7.43 -15.92 -24.34
C LYS A 60 7.82 -15.10 -25.58
N GLY A 61 9.12 -14.89 -25.80
CA GLY A 61 9.65 -14.09 -26.90
C GLY A 61 9.68 -12.58 -26.67
N ASP A 62 9.41 -12.09 -25.45
CA ASP A 62 9.42 -10.65 -25.13
C ASP A 62 10.82 -10.07 -24.85
N GLY A 63 11.85 -10.92 -24.88
CA GLY A 63 13.24 -10.55 -24.59
C GLY A 63 13.58 -10.48 -23.10
N SER A 64 12.64 -10.76 -22.20
CA SER A 64 12.89 -10.89 -20.76
C SER A 64 13.75 -12.12 -20.46
N PRO A 65 14.58 -12.09 -19.40
CA PRO A 65 15.31 -13.27 -18.94
C PRO A 65 14.41 -14.46 -18.58
N ILE A 66 13.15 -14.19 -18.22
CA ILE A 66 12.16 -15.22 -17.90
C ILE A 66 11.70 -15.98 -19.16
N ASN A 67 11.51 -15.26 -20.28
CA ASN A 67 11.13 -15.81 -21.59
C ASN A 67 10.00 -16.87 -21.52
N ALA A 68 8.98 -16.58 -20.72
CA ALA A 68 7.86 -17.46 -20.43
C ALA A 68 6.61 -16.62 -20.14
N TRP A 69 5.44 -17.25 -20.07
CA TRP A 69 4.17 -16.59 -19.74
C TRP A 69 4.00 -16.36 -18.23
N TRP A 70 4.98 -15.71 -17.64
CA TRP A 70 5.05 -15.46 -16.21
C TRP A 70 3.99 -14.43 -15.77
N HIS A 71 3.25 -14.76 -14.71
CA HIS A 71 2.03 -14.09 -14.25
C HIS A 71 0.85 -14.08 -15.25
N TRP A 72 1.02 -14.60 -16.47
CA TRP A 72 -0.08 -14.81 -17.41
C TRP A 72 -0.62 -16.25 -17.43
N GLY A 73 0.23 -17.26 -17.26
CA GLY A 73 -0.15 -18.68 -17.22
C GLY A 73 0.18 -19.32 -15.87
N GLN A 74 -0.53 -20.41 -15.52
CA GLN A 74 -0.14 -21.26 -14.39
C GLN A 74 1.05 -22.14 -14.79
N ASP A 75 0.96 -22.73 -15.98
CA ASP A 75 2.11 -23.30 -16.68
C ASP A 75 2.72 -22.22 -17.57
N TRP A 76 3.88 -21.70 -17.15
CA TRP A 76 4.56 -20.59 -17.84
C TRP A 76 5.10 -21.00 -19.21
N GLY A 77 5.29 -22.31 -19.45
CA GLY A 77 5.75 -22.84 -20.73
C GLY A 77 4.68 -22.87 -21.82
N THR A 78 3.41 -22.80 -21.41
CA THR A 78 2.23 -22.94 -22.27
C THR A 78 1.57 -21.58 -22.50
N THR A 79 1.10 -21.33 -23.72
CA THR A 79 0.40 -20.08 -24.07
C THR A 79 -0.88 -19.90 -23.22
N PRO A 80 -1.20 -18.67 -22.78
CA PRO A 80 -2.41 -18.42 -22.00
C PRO A 80 -3.67 -18.79 -22.78
N SER A 81 -4.59 -19.44 -22.10
CA SER A 81 -5.86 -19.92 -22.64
C SER A 81 -6.92 -19.97 -21.54
N THR A 82 -8.14 -20.41 -21.87
CA THR A 82 -9.19 -20.62 -20.86
C THR A 82 -8.81 -21.68 -19.82
N THR A 83 -7.92 -22.62 -20.15
CA THR A 83 -7.44 -23.69 -19.26
C THR A 83 -6.07 -23.42 -18.66
N ASN A 84 -5.31 -22.45 -19.19
CA ASN A 84 -4.03 -22.01 -18.64
C ASN A 84 -4.04 -20.49 -18.43
N LYS A 85 -4.44 -20.03 -17.26
CA LYS A 85 -4.43 -18.60 -16.91
C LYS A 85 -4.09 -18.38 -15.43
N ALA A 86 -3.23 -17.41 -15.16
CA ALA A 86 -2.90 -16.95 -13.81
C ALA A 86 -3.53 -15.60 -13.45
N PHE A 87 -4.30 -15.02 -14.37
CA PHE A 87 -4.92 -13.70 -14.23
C PHE A 87 -6.44 -13.79 -14.29
N ILE A 88 -7.10 -12.83 -13.64
CA ILE A 88 -8.55 -12.82 -13.53
C ILE A 88 -9.19 -11.60 -14.20
N SER A 89 -8.43 -10.58 -14.58
CA SER A 89 -8.93 -9.41 -15.32
C SER A 89 -8.22 -9.22 -16.66
N TRP A 90 -8.97 -8.90 -17.71
CA TRP A 90 -8.41 -8.67 -19.04
C TRP A 90 -7.92 -7.21 -19.20
N PRO A 91 -6.64 -6.98 -19.54
CA PRO A 91 -6.12 -5.63 -19.73
C PRO A 91 -6.66 -4.99 -21.01
N ASP A 92 -6.87 -3.67 -20.98
CA ASP A 92 -7.01 -2.90 -22.22
C ASP A 92 -5.63 -2.69 -22.82
N VAL A 93 -5.38 -3.34 -23.97
CA VAL A 93 -4.08 -3.33 -24.63
C VAL A 93 -3.98 -2.38 -25.82
N ARG A 94 -4.97 -1.52 -26.05
CA ARG A 94 -5.05 -0.66 -27.25
C ARG A 94 -3.85 0.28 -27.42
N GLU A 95 -3.23 0.70 -26.32
CA GLU A 95 -2.08 1.63 -26.30
C GLU A 95 -0.70 0.95 -26.22
N TYR A 96 -0.65 -0.38 -26.12
CA TYR A 96 0.62 -1.10 -26.19
C TYR A 96 0.97 -1.41 -27.63
N THR A 97 2.22 -1.15 -28.00
CA THR A 97 2.74 -1.45 -29.34
C THR A 97 3.20 -2.91 -29.44
N ASN A 98 3.74 -3.45 -28.35
CA ASN A 98 4.19 -4.85 -28.27
C ASN A 98 3.11 -5.71 -27.63
N LYS A 99 2.53 -6.61 -28.41
CA LYS A 99 1.43 -7.47 -28.01
C LYS A 99 1.71 -8.91 -28.43
N PHE A 100 1.29 -9.85 -27.59
CA PHE A 100 1.56 -11.28 -27.75
C PHE A 100 0.24 -12.03 -27.85
N ASN A 101 0.10 -12.84 -28.89
CA ASN A 101 -1.11 -13.63 -29.12
C ASN A 101 -1.29 -14.67 -28.02
N THR A 102 -2.55 -14.90 -27.66
CA THR A 102 -2.96 -15.95 -26.74
C THR A 102 -3.73 -17.05 -27.47
N ASP A 103 -4.00 -18.16 -26.79
CA ASP A 103 -4.86 -19.25 -27.29
C ASP A 103 -6.31 -19.08 -26.80
N PHE A 104 -6.67 -17.90 -26.27
CA PHE A 104 -8.07 -17.55 -26.07
C PHE A 104 -8.77 -17.33 -27.43
N ALA A 105 -10.09 -17.48 -27.44
CA ALA A 105 -10.89 -17.02 -28.57
C ALA A 105 -10.67 -15.51 -28.81
N ASN A 106 -11.02 -15.04 -30.01
CA ASN A 106 -11.03 -13.60 -30.28
C ASN A 106 -11.88 -12.86 -29.24
N LEU A 107 -11.56 -11.58 -29.05
CA LEU A 107 -12.38 -10.66 -28.26
C LEU A 107 -13.82 -10.64 -28.81
N GLY A 108 -14.79 -10.26 -27.99
CA GLY A 108 -16.19 -10.18 -28.43
C GLY A 108 -16.40 -9.28 -29.66
N ASN A 109 -15.52 -8.29 -29.90
CA ASN A 109 -15.49 -7.45 -31.10
C ASN A 109 -14.84 -8.11 -32.34
N GLY A 110 -14.38 -9.36 -32.24
CA GLY A 110 -13.75 -10.13 -33.31
C GLY A 110 -12.24 -9.95 -33.46
N GLN A 111 -11.60 -9.03 -32.73
CA GLN A 111 -10.14 -8.85 -32.76
C GLN A 111 -9.39 -9.98 -32.03
N PRO A 112 -8.13 -10.26 -32.39
CA PRO A 112 -7.32 -11.24 -31.67
C PRO A 112 -7.17 -10.89 -30.17
N ALA A 113 -7.26 -11.90 -29.31
CA ALA A 113 -6.98 -11.76 -27.88
C ALA A 113 -5.47 -11.73 -27.64
N GLN A 114 -4.94 -10.56 -27.30
CA GLN A 114 -3.52 -10.34 -27.07
C GLN A 114 -3.24 -9.76 -25.69
N LEU A 115 -2.07 -10.08 -25.13
CA LEU A 115 -1.56 -9.56 -23.86
C LEU A 115 -0.31 -8.71 -24.08
N PHE A 116 0.05 -7.88 -23.10
CA PHE A 116 1.29 -7.10 -23.09
C PHE A 116 2.37 -7.80 -22.24
N SER A 117 3.63 -7.39 -22.40
CA SER A 117 4.71 -7.70 -21.47
C SER A 117 5.19 -6.44 -20.76
N SER A 118 5.30 -6.48 -19.43
CA SER A 118 5.90 -5.47 -18.56
C SER A 118 7.37 -5.21 -18.91
N PHE A 119 8.07 -6.16 -19.54
CA PHE A 119 9.50 -6.03 -19.84
C PHE A 119 9.82 -5.02 -20.95
N SER A 120 8.84 -4.69 -21.80
CA SER A 120 9.04 -3.70 -22.86
C SER A 120 9.21 -2.29 -22.30
N ASP A 121 10.20 -1.54 -22.79
CA ASP A 121 10.36 -0.12 -22.44
C ASP A 121 9.11 0.70 -22.79
N GLN A 122 8.41 0.35 -23.88
CA GLN A 122 7.18 1.01 -24.27
C GLN A 122 6.05 0.77 -23.25
N THR A 123 5.93 -0.43 -22.71
CA THR A 123 4.94 -0.77 -21.66
C THR A 123 5.17 0.06 -20.40
N VAL A 124 6.40 0.07 -19.87
CA VAL A 124 6.72 0.85 -18.67
C VAL A 124 6.52 2.34 -18.95
N ALA A 125 6.97 2.82 -20.11
CA ALA A 125 6.82 4.22 -20.48
C ALA A 125 5.35 4.65 -20.59
N ILE A 126 4.48 3.86 -21.24
CA ILE A 126 3.07 4.25 -21.38
C ILE A 126 2.34 4.22 -20.03
N GLN A 127 2.64 3.24 -19.18
CA GLN A 127 2.06 3.15 -17.83
C GLN A 127 2.46 4.32 -16.94
N PHE A 128 3.74 4.73 -16.96
CA PHE A 128 4.20 5.93 -16.25
C PHE A 128 3.65 7.23 -16.85
N SER A 129 3.41 7.26 -18.16
CA SER A 129 2.70 8.39 -18.78
C SER A 129 1.27 8.52 -18.27
N TRP A 130 0.57 7.40 -18.07
CA TRP A 130 -0.75 7.39 -17.44
C TRP A 130 -0.67 7.90 -16.00
N MET A 131 0.28 7.39 -15.19
CA MET A 131 0.47 7.88 -13.83
C MET A 131 0.63 9.41 -13.78
N SER A 132 1.46 9.97 -14.67
CA SER A 132 1.66 11.41 -14.78
C SER A 132 0.40 12.16 -15.23
N GLN A 133 -0.28 11.64 -16.25
CA GLN A 133 -1.53 12.20 -16.78
C GLN A 133 -2.60 12.30 -15.69
N TYR A 134 -2.75 11.23 -14.90
CA TYR A 134 -3.75 11.12 -13.83
C TYR A 134 -3.25 11.55 -12.45
N LYS A 135 -2.11 12.26 -12.39
CA LYS A 135 -1.58 12.86 -11.16
C LYS A 135 -1.31 11.87 -10.02
N ILE A 136 -0.96 10.63 -10.37
CA ILE A 136 -0.38 9.66 -9.45
C ILE A 136 1.06 10.08 -9.17
N ASP A 137 1.40 10.26 -7.90
CA ASP A 137 2.65 10.91 -7.52
C ASP A 137 3.84 9.93 -7.47
N VAL A 138 3.60 8.70 -7.02
CA VAL A 138 4.66 7.74 -6.69
C VAL A 138 4.31 6.31 -7.11
N ALA A 139 5.28 5.59 -7.69
CA ALA A 139 5.23 4.15 -7.88
C ALA A 139 6.11 3.43 -6.85
N ALA A 140 5.50 2.58 -6.02
CA ALA A 140 6.21 1.65 -5.16
C ALA A 140 6.54 0.38 -5.96
N LEU A 141 7.75 0.31 -6.50
CA LEU A 141 8.19 -0.84 -7.29
C LEU A 141 8.43 -2.04 -6.36
N GLN A 142 7.63 -3.10 -6.54
CA GLN A 142 7.79 -4.31 -5.76
C GLN A 142 9.02 -5.11 -6.19
N ARG A 143 9.77 -5.55 -5.19
CA ARG A 143 11.00 -6.32 -5.31
C ARG A 143 10.92 -7.52 -4.38
N PHE A 144 10.54 -8.66 -4.96
CA PHE A 144 10.54 -9.98 -4.33
C PHE A 144 11.97 -10.53 -4.22
N ASN A 145 12.11 -11.71 -3.61
CA ASN A 145 13.38 -12.42 -3.48
C ASN A 145 14.13 -12.51 -4.84
N PRO A 146 15.24 -11.76 -5.03
CA PRO A 146 15.91 -11.66 -6.31
C PRO A 146 16.99 -12.74 -6.51
N ASN A 147 17.09 -13.74 -5.63
CA ASN A 147 18.15 -14.75 -5.69
C ASN A 147 17.80 -15.98 -6.54
N GLY A 148 16.57 -16.05 -7.03
CA GLY A 148 16.11 -17.07 -7.98
C GLY A 148 16.11 -16.60 -9.43
N ILE A 149 15.34 -17.32 -10.26
CA ILE A 149 15.17 -17.02 -11.70
C ILE A 149 14.59 -15.63 -11.98
N GLU A 150 13.90 -15.03 -11.00
CA GLU A 150 13.33 -13.68 -11.10
C GLU A 150 14.37 -12.56 -10.97
N GLY A 151 15.54 -12.83 -10.39
CA GLY A 151 16.55 -11.80 -10.11
C GLY A 151 16.89 -10.91 -11.30
N PRO A 152 17.30 -11.49 -12.45
CA PRO A 152 17.67 -10.72 -13.64
C PRO A 152 16.54 -9.83 -14.17
N VAL A 153 15.29 -10.33 -14.20
CA VAL A 153 14.16 -9.52 -14.68
C VAL A 153 13.82 -8.41 -13.70
N ARG A 154 13.87 -8.65 -12.38
CA ARG A 154 13.65 -7.63 -11.35
C ARG A 154 14.70 -6.52 -11.42
N ASP A 155 15.97 -6.88 -11.64
CA ASP A 155 17.06 -5.90 -11.80
C ASP A 155 16.83 -4.99 -13.02
N ALA A 156 16.43 -5.58 -14.15
CA ALA A 156 16.11 -4.84 -15.35
C ALA A 156 14.87 -3.94 -15.18
N MET A 157 13.84 -4.42 -14.48
CA MET A 157 12.64 -3.62 -14.21
C MET A 157 12.94 -2.38 -13.38
N THR A 158 13.84 -2.46 -12.38
CA THR A 158 14.27 -1.27 -11.63
C THR A 158 14.89 -0.20 -12.53
N ALA A 159 15.76 -0.59 -13.47
CA ALA A 159 16.36 0.34 -14.42
C ALA A 159 15.34 1.00 -15.36
N LYS A 160 14.35 0.22 -15.82
CA LYS A 160 13.26 0.69 -16.68
C LYS A 160 12.34 1.66 -15.93
N VAL A 161 11.95 1.32 -14.71
CA VAL A 161 11.15 2.17 -13.83
C VAL A 161 11.86 3.49 -13.56
N LYS A 162 13.16 3.47 -13.22
CA LYS A 162 13.95 4.70 -13.07
C LYS A 162 13.85 5.59 -14.31
N THR A 163 14.09 5.02 -15.49
CA THR A 163 14.06 5.77 -16.76
C THR A 163 12.69 6.36 -17.06
N ALA A 164 11.61 5.58 -16.87
CA ALA A 164 10.24 6.05 -17.10
C ALA A 164 9.82 7.10 -16.06
N SER A 165 10.20 6.91 -14.79
CA SER A 165 9.96 7.84 -13.69
C SER A 165 10.55 9.22 -13.97
N GLU A 166 11.81 9.27 -14.41
CA GLU A 166 12.48 10.52 -14.80
C GLU A 166 11.80 11.19 -15.99
N LYS A 167 11.40 10.40 -17.00
CA LYS A 167 10.76 10.92 -18.21
C LYS A 167 9.39 11.54 -17.94
N TYR A 168 8.58 10.93 -17.08
CA TYR A 168 7.19 11.33 -16.82
C TYR A 168 6.98 12.06 -15.50
N ASN A 169 8.08 12.39 -14.79
CA ASN A 169 8.05 13.09 -13.51
C ASN A 169 7.13 12.41 -12.47
N VAL A 170 7.24 11.09 -12.38
CA VAL A 170 6.60 10.27 -11.35
C VAL A 170 7.69 9.78 -10.42
N LYS A 171 7.50 9.88 -9.12
CA LYS A 171 8.51 9.40 -8.16
C LYS A 171 8.47 7.88 -8.08
N PHE A 172 9.56 7.25 -7.67
CA PHE A 172 9.56 5.81 -7.39
C PHE A 172 10.42 5.47 -6.17
N TYR A 173 10.10 4.37 -5.51
CA TYR A 173 10.96 3.76 -4.49
C TYR A 173 10.89 2.24 -4.55
N ILE A 174 11.87 1.58 -3.95
CA ILE A 174 11.90 0.12 -3.84
C ILE A 174 11.07 -0.32 -2.64
N MET A 175 10.11 -1.21 -2.89
CA MET A 175 9.35 -1.94 -1.89
C MET A 175 9.81 -3.40 -1.89
N TYR A 176 10.52 -3.82 -0.85
CA TYR A 176 10.85 -5.23 -0.66
C TYR A 176 9.61 -5.97 -0.18
N ASP A 177 9.13 -6.93 -0.98
CA ASP A 177 8.17 -7.93 -0.54
C ASP A 177 8.96 -9.13 -0.04
N VAL A 178 8.84 -9.42 1.26
CA VAL A 178 9.64 -10.46 1.92
C VAL A 178 8.96 -11.82 1.99
N SER A 179 7.82 -11.99 1.31
CA SER A 179 7.08 -13.25 1.25
C SER A 179 7.97 -14.42 0.84
N GLY A 180 8.00 -15.48 1.65
CA GLY A 180 8.72 -16.71 1.35
C GLY A 180 10.25 -16.56 1.27
N TRP A 181 10.80 -15.44 1.76
CA TRP A 181 12.22 -15.14 1.64
C TRP A 181 13.00 -15.61 2.87
N THR A 182 13.34 -16.91 2.94
CA THR A 182 13.98 -17.54 4.12
C THR A 182 15.21 -16.78 4.65
N ASN A 183 16.11 -16.34 3.75
CA ASN A 183 17.35 -15.65 4.11
C ASN A 183 17.23 -14.11 4.04
N MET A 184 16.02 -13.56 4.14
CA MET A 184 15.71 -12.14 3.98
C MET A 184 16.66 -11.22 4.76
N GLN A 185 16.96 -11.55 6.03
CA GLN A 185 17.73 -10.70 6.93
C GLN A 185 19.09 -10.29 6.35
N THR A 186 19.80 -11.22 5.71
CA THR A 186 21.12 -10.97 5.11
C THR A 186 20.98 -10.54 3.65
N GLU A 187 20.10 -11.18 2.90
CA GLU A 187 20.00 -11.02 1.46
C GLU A 187 19.37 -9.68 1.05
N VAL A 188 18.39 -9.14 1.80
CA VAL A 188 17.85 -7.79 1.54
C VAL A 188 18.94 -6.72 1.72
N LYS A 189 19.81 -6.86 2.73
CA LYS A 189 20.90 -5.91 2.98
C LYS A 189 21.94 -5.96 1.86
N ALA A 190 22.29 -7.17 1.43
CA ALA A 190 23.21 -7.39 0.32
C ALA A 190 22.64 -6.83 -0.99
N ASP A 191 21.37 -7.11 -1.28
CA ASP A 191 20.68 -6.63 -2.45
C ASP A 191 20.59 -5.09 -2.50
N TRP A 192 20.22 -4.46 -1.38
CA TRP A 192 20.23 -3.01 -1.27
C TRP A 192 21.61 -2.44 -1.55
N THR A 193 22.63 -2.94 -0.84
CA THR A 193 24.00 -2.41 -0.91
C THR A 193 24.59 -2.55 -2.30
N ASN A 194 24.43 -3.74 -2.91
CA ASN A 194 25.12 -4.09 -4.14
C ASN A 194 24.36 -3.65 -5.39
N LYS A 195 23.02 -3.57 -5.32
CA LYS A 195 22.18 -3.35 -6.50
C LYS A 195 21.27 -2.14 -6.37
N MET A 196 20.49 -2.01 -5.30
CA MET A 196 19.39 -1.02 -5.30
C MET A 196 19.81 0.39 -4.85
N LYS A 197 20.78 0.53 -3.95
CA LYS A 197 21.22 1.82 -3.38
C LYS A 197 21.65 2.83 -4.45
N GLN A 198 22.21 2.37 -5.58
CA GLN A 198 22.63 3.26 -6.68
C GLN A 198 21.46 4.07 -7.26
N TYR A 199 20.24 3.53 -7.25
CA TYR A 199 19.06 4.20 -7.81
C TYR A 199 18.63 5.42 -7.00
N THR A 200 19.06 5.53 -5.73
CA THR A 200 18.80 6.70 -4.88
C THR A 200 19.43 8.00 -5.38
N GLN A 201 20.34 7.90 -6.37
CA GLN A 201 20.95 9.04 -7.07
C GLN A 201 20.03 9.63 -8.15
N SER A 202 19.00 8.90 -8.59
CA SER A 202 18.01 9.42 -9.56
C SER A 202 17.24 10.59 -8.95
N SER A 203 16.96 11.62 -9.75
CA SER A 203 16.11 12.75 -9.38
C SER A 203 14.65 12.32 -9.13
N ALA A 204 14.24 11.20 -9.71
CA ALA A 204 12.92 10.63 -9.54
C ALA A 204 12.83 9.64 -8.37
N TYR A 205 13.94 9.28 -7.71
CA TYR A 205 13.87 8.43 -6.52
C TYR A 205 13.22 9.20 -5.35
N ALA A 206 12.18 8.62 -4.75
CA ALA A 206 11.39 9.28 -3.71
C ALA A 206 12.22 9.53 -2.44
N LYS A 207 12.09 10.75 -1.91
CA LYS A 207 12.67 11.15 -0.62
C LYS A 207 11.62 11.71 0.33
N GLN A 208 11.68 11.28 1.59
CA GLN A 208 10.88 11.82 2.68
C GLN A 208 11.82 12.32 3.78
N ASN A 209 11.59 13.55 4.24
CA ASN A 209 12.48 14.20 5.22
C ASN A 209 13.95 14.21 4.75
N GLY A 210 14.18 14.41 3.45
CA GLY A 210 15.50 14.39 2.81
C GLY A 210 16.15 13.00 2.66
N LYS A 211 15.49 11.93 3.13
CA LYS A 211 16.01 10.56 3.13
C LYS A 211 15.42 9.71 2.00
N PRO A 212 16.20 8.87 1.31
CA PRO A 212 15.66 7.91 0.34
C PRO A 212 14.61 7.01 1.00
N VAL A 213 13.48 6.82 0.33
CA VAL A 213 12.41 5.95 0.81
C VAL A 213 12.74 4.49 0.47
N VAL A 214 12.50 3.59 1.43
CA VAL A 214 12.45 2.14 1.23
C VAL A 214 11.22 1.62 1.94
N CYS A 215 10.46 0.73 1.29
CA CYS A 215 9.37 0.01 1.96
C CYS A 215 9.75 -1.45 2.17
N ILE A 216 9.33 -2.01 3.29
CA ILE A 216 9.42 -3.44 3.60
C ILE A 216 8.00 -3.93 3.87
N TRP A 217 7.47 -4.75 2.97
CA TRP A 217 6.17 -5.39 3.09
C TRP A 217 6.35 -6.82 3.59
N GLY A 218 5.60 -7.20 4.64
CA GLY A 218 5.53 -8.58 5.12
C GLY A 218 5.93 -8.82 6.58
N PHE A 219 6.56 -7.86 7.26
CA PHE A 219 6.94 -8.06 8.66
C PHE A 219 5.70 -8.14 9.57
N GLY A 220 5.62 -9.23 10.34
CA GLY A 220 4.57 -9.46 11.33
C GLY A 220 3.32 -10.19 10.84
N PHE A 221 3.25 -10.55 9.55
CA PHE A 221 2.16 -11.37 9.02
C PHE A 221 2.11 -12.75 9.67
N ASN A 222 0.91 -13.17 10.04
CA ASN A 222 0.65 -14.44 10.72
C ASN A 222 0.38 -15.58 9.74
N ASP A 223 1.40 -15.91 8.93
CA ASP A 223 1.37 -17.01 7.98
C ASP A 223 2.76 -17.69 7.88
N ASN A 224 2.85 -18.72 7.04
CA ASN A 224 4.08 -19.50 6.83
C ASN A 224 5.07 -18.85 5.85
N ASN A 225 4.67 -17.83 5.10
CA ASN A 225 5.54 -17.09 4.18
C ASN A 225 6.33 -15.98 4.91
N HIS A 226 5.95 -15.64 6.14
CA HIS A 226 6.52 -14.55 6.92
C HIS A 226 7.04 -14.99 8.29
N ASP A 227 7.64 -16.18 8.37
CA ASP A 227 8.16 -16.74 9.62
C ASP A 227 9.51 -16.14 10.06
N PHE A 228 9.51 -14.82 10.26
CA PHE A 228 10.65 -14.05 10.72
C PHE A 228 10.53 -13.73 12.21
N THR A 229 11.66 -13.74 12.92
CA THR A 229 11.68 -13.31 14.33
C THR A 229 11.60 -11.79 14.45
N THR A 230 11.08 -11.28 15.57
CA THR A 230 11.07 -9.83 15.85
C THR A 230 12.47 -9.23 15.84
N THR A 231 13.46 -9.95 16.37
CA THR A 231 14.88 -9.56 16.35
C THR A 231 15.41 -9.40 14.92
N ALA A 232 15.12 -10.36 14.02
CA ALA A 232 15.55 -10.27 12.63
C ALA A 232 14.87 -9.09 11.90
N CYS A 233 13.57 -8.88 12.14
CA CYS A 233 12.83 -7.76 11.56
C CYS A 233 13.39 -6.40 12.04
N LEU A 234 13.60 -6.24 13.35
CA LEU A 234 14.17 -5.02 13.94
C LEU A 234 15.59 -4.73 13.42
N ASP A 235 16.43 -5.76 13.28
CA ASP A 235 17.77 -5.62 12.72
C ASP A 235 17.73 -5.07 11.28
N VAL A 236 16.83 -5.56 10.42
CA VAL A 236 16.69 -5.05 9.05
C VAL A 236 16.19 -3.60 9.03
N ILE A 237 15.15 -3.27 9.80
CA ILE A 237 14.62 -1.89 9.88
C ILE A 237 15.71 -0.92 10.34
N ASN A 238 16.39 -1.26 11.45
CA ASN A 238 17.44 -0.40 12.02
C ASN A 238 18.65 -0.30 11.10
N TRP A 239 18.99 -1.35 10.37
CA TRP A 239 20.04 -1.29 9.36
C TRP A 239 19.71 -0.29 8.25
N PHE A 240 18.50 -0.31 7.68
CA PHE A 240 18.08 0.67 6.66
C PHE A 240 18.06 2.11 7.20
N LYS A 241 17.57 2.31 8.43
CA LYS A 241 17.61 3.62 9.11
C LYS A 241 19.06 4.08 9.31
N GLY A 242 19.97 3.16 9.66
CA GLY A 242 21.41 3.40 9.73
C GLY A 242 22.07 3.72 8.38
N GLN A 243 21.48 3.26 7.27
CA GLN A 243 21.86 3.68 5.90
C GLN A 243 21.27 5.05 5.52
N GLY A 244 20.57 5.74 6.42
CA GLY A 244 19.96 7.03 6.17
C GLY A 244 18.63 6.97 5.42
N CYS A 245 17.96 5.81 5.38
CA CYS A 245 16.67 5.67 4.69
C CYS A 245 15.49 6.13 5.57
N TYR A 246 14.41 6.53 4.92
CA TYR A 246 13.06 6.62 5.51
C TYR A 246 12.35 5.30 5.23
N VAL A 247 12.00 4.55 6.29
CA VAL A 247 11.56 3.16 6.16
C VAL A 247 10.05 3.05 6.38
N ILE A 248 9.34 2.60 5.36
CA ILE A 248 7.90 2.32 5.39
C ILE A 248 7.70 0.83 5.69
N GLY A 249 6.76 0.51 6.58
CA GLY A 249 6.32 -0.85 6.85
C GLY A 249 4.99 -1.17 6.18
N GLY A 250 5.00 -2.08 5.20
CA GLY A 250 3.80 -2.76 4.72
C GLY A 250 3.42 -3.86 5.70
N VAL A 251 2.50 -3.56 6.62
CA VAL A 251 2.20 -4.38 7.80
C VAL A 251 0.84 -5.07 7.70
N PRO A 252 0.56 -6.07 8.54
CA PRO A 252 -0.78 -6.66 8.64
C PRO A 252 -1.86 -5.62 8.95
N THR A 253 -3.10 -5.93 8.58
CA THR A 253 -4.26 -5.06 8.80
C THR A 253 -4.47 -4.79 10.29
N HIS A 254 -4.44 -5.83 11.13
CA HIS A 254 -4.68 -5.72 12.56
C HIS A 254 -3.37 -5.65 13.37
N TRP A 255 -2.36 -4.95 12.85
CA TRP A 255 -1.06 -4.79 13.48
C TRP A 255 -1.14 -4.18 14.89
N LEU A 256 -2.05 -3.23 15.11
CA LEU A 256 -2.16 -2.52 16.39
C LEU A 256 -2.58 -3.44 17.54
N ASN A 257 -3.55 -4.33 17.29
CA ASN A 257 -4.03 -5.27 18.30
C ASN A 257 -3.25 -6.60 18.30
N GLN A 258 -2.44 -6.86 17.27
CA GLN A 258 -1.64 -8.06 17.08
C GLN A 258 -2.47 -9.35 17.05
N THR A 259 -3.60 -9.32 16.34
CA THR A 259 -4.52 -10.46 16.19
C THR A 259 -4.76 -10.77 14.71
N SER A 260 -5.47 -11.89 14.44
CA SER A 260 -5.84 -12.32 13.09
C SER A 260 -4.62 -12.49 12.17
N ASP A 261 -4.38 -11.52 11.29
CA ASP A 261 -3.30 -11.50 10.33
C ASP A 261 -1.99 -10.94 10.88
N SER A 262 -1.98 -10.41 12.11
CA SER A 262 -0.77 -9.99 12.82
C SER A 262 -0.36 -10.97 13.91
N ARG A 263 0.95 -11.18 14.05
CA ARG A 263 1.56 -11.97 15.13
C ARG A 263 1.63 -11.18 16.46
N PRO A 264 1.42 -11.83 17.63
CA PRO A 264 1.73 -11.25 18.94
C PRO A 264 3.22 -10.90 19.10
N GLY A 265 3.52 -9.82 19.83
CA GLY A 265 4.90 -9.41 20.17
C GLY A 265 5.62 -8.56 19.12
N PHE A 266 4.94 -8.18 18.03
CA PHE A 266 5.49 -7.37 16.93
C PHE A 266 5.32 -5.86 17.09
N LEU A 267 4.64 -5.36 18.14
CA LEU A 267 4.37 -3.94 18.30
C LEU A 267 5.64 -3.06 18.25
N ASP A 268 6.75 -3.54 18.81
CA ASP A 268 8.04 -2.85 18.75
C ASP A 268 8.65 -2.83 17.34
N VAL A 269 8.41 -3.88 16.54
CA VAL A 269 8.77 -3.92 15.11
C VAL A 269 7.99 -2.85 14.36
N TYR A 270 6.68 -2.79 14.56
CA TYR A 270 5.81 -1.80 13.90
C TYR A 270 6.19 -0.37 14.29
N LYS A 271 6.52 -0.14 15.57
CA LYS A 271 6.97 1.16 16.07
C LYS A 271 8.32 1.61 15.53
N ALA A 272 9.15 0.68 15.04
CA ALA A 272 10.48 1.02 14.52
C ALA A 272 10.43 1.71 13.14
N PHE A 273 9.34 1.57 12.38
CA PHE A 273 9.17 2.20 11.07
C PHE A 273 8.98 3.72 11.17
N ASN A 274 9.22 4.44 10.07
CA ASN A 274 8.89 5.85 9.94
C ASN A 274 7.44 6.08 9.50
N MET A 275 6.91 5.15 8.72
CA MET A 275 5.53 5.15 8.25
C MET A 275 4.98 3.73 8.24
N LEU A 276 3.70 3.58 8.56
CA LEU A 276 2.99 2.31 8.43
C LEU A 276 1.95 2.38 7.32
N SER A 277 1.93 1.32 6.50
CA SER A 277 0.95 1.09 5.44
C SER A 277 0.31 -0.28 5.64
N PRO A 278 -0.77 -0.39 6.44
CA PRO A 278 -1.45 -1.65 6.66
C PRO A 278 -2.09 -2.18 5.38
N TRP A 279 -1.86 -3.45 5.08
CA TRP A 279 -2.44 -4.12 3.92
C TRP A 279 -3.97 -4.24 4.03
N MET A 280 -4.68 -4.14 2.91
CA MET A 280 -6.16 -4.13 2.90
C MET A 280 -6.79 -5.11 1.92
N VAL A 281 -6.05 -5.64 0.93
CA VAL A 281 -6.63 -6.58 -0.04
C VAL A 281 -7.22 -7.79 0.68
N GLY A 282 -8.46 -8.14 0.34
CA GLY A 282 -9.21 -9.22 0.98
C GLY A 282 -9.79 -8.90 2.36
N ARG A 283 -9.78 -7.64 2.82
CA ARG A 283 -10.34 -7.24 4.14
C ARG A 283 -11.75 -6.66 4.06
N ILE A 284 -12.03 -5.89 3.02
CA ILE A 284 -13.34 -5.26 2.76
C ILE A 284 -13.67 -5.35 1.27
N SER A 285 -14.95 -5.36 0.92
CA SER A 285 -15.44 -5.57 -0.44
C SER A 285 -16.57 -4.62 -0.87
N LYS A 286 -17.07 -3.77 0.02
CA LYS A 286 -18.15 -2.82 -0.29
C LYS A 286 -18.06 -1.52 0.50
N ALA A 287 -18.71 -0.47 -0.01
CA ALA A 287 -18.65 0.88 0.56
C ALA A 287 -19.08 0.96 2.04
N SER A 288 -20.09 0.17 2.44
CA SER A 288 -20.56 0.13 3.84
C SER A 288 -19.50 -0.41 4.81
N GLU A 289 -18.66 -1.35 4.36
CA GLU A 289 -17.59 -1.92 5.19
C GLU A 289 -16.44 -0.92 5.37
N ALA A 290 -16.19 -0.07 4.37
CA ALA A 290 -15.19 0.99 4.46
C ALA A 290 -15.49 1.99 5.60
N ASP A 291 -16.76 2.21 5.94
CA ASP A 291 -17.16 3.07 7.07
C ASP A 291 -16.91 2.42 8.42
N ASN A 292 -17.28 1.14 8.55
CA ASN A 292 -16.99 0.38 9.74
C ASN A 292 -15.47 0.30 9.95
N PHE A 293 -14.72 0.00 8.89
CA PHE A 293 -13.26 -0.12 8.91
C PHE A 293 -12.58 1.21 9.27
N PHE A 294 -13.08 2.34 8.75
CA PHE A 294 -12.64 3.67 9.18
C PHE A 294 -12.77 3.85 10.70
N ALA A 295 -13.91 3.46 11.27
CA ALA A 295 -14.21 3.68 12.69
C ALA A 295 -13.43 2.73 13.61
N THR A 296 -13.35 1.45 13.25
CA THR A 296 -12.85 0.40 14.15
C THR A 296 -11.37 0.05 13.94
N VAL A 297 -10.80 0.38 12.78
CA VAL A 297 -9.40 0.08 12.45
C VAL A 297 -8.59 1.34 12.17
N ASN A 298 -8.95 2.14 11.17
CA ASN A 298 -8.09 3.25 10.76
C ASN A 298 -8.00 4.38 11.80
N THR A 299 -9.11 4.68 12.50
CA THR A 299 -9.12 5.71 13.55
C THR A 299 -8.18 5.39 14.71
N PRO A 300 -8.26 4.20 15.37
CA PRO A 300 -7.30 3.85 16.41
C PRO A 300 -5.86 3.69 15.89
N ASP A 301 -5.66 3.17 14.67
CA ASP A 301 -4.34 3.08 14.03
C ASP A 301 -3.67 4.46 13.90
N LEU A 302 -4.39 5.45 13.35
CA LEU A 302 -3.86 6.81 13.21
C LEU A 302 -3.55 7.44 14.57
N ALA A 303 -4.42 7.23 15.58
CA ALA A 303 -4.18 7.75 16.92
C ALA A 303 -2.88 7.18 17.53
N TYR A 304 -2.64 5.88 17.37
CA TYR A 304 -1.39 5.27 17.80
C TYR A 304 -0.19 5.84 17.04
N CYS A 305 -0.30 5.97 15.72
CA CYS A 305 0.77 6.50 14.88
C CYS A 305 1.17 7.93 15.29
N LYS A 306 0.18 8.82 15.53
CA LYS A 306 0.39 10.20 16.01
C LYS A 306 1.07 10.26 17.38
N LYS A 307 0.71 9.38 18.31
CA LYS A 307 1.35 9.32 19.65
C LYS A 307 2.82 8.87 19.57
N ASN A 308 3.20 8.17 18.51
CA ASN A 308 4.51 7.52 18.39
C ASN A 308 5.42 8.10 17.29
N GLY A 309 5.04 9.20 16.64
CA GLY A 309 5.88 9.82 15.60
C GLY A 309 5.98 8.99 14.33
N ILE A 310 4.91 8.28 13.99
CA ILE A 310 4.82 7.41 12.81
C ILE A 310 3.83 8.07 11.85
N ASP A 311 4.22 8.22 10.59
CA ASP A 311 3.28 8.65 9.56
C ASP A 311 2.36 7.48 9.16
N TYR A 312 1.09 7.75 8.85
CA TYR A 312 0.12 6.70 8.50
C TYR A 312 -0.28 6.80 7.03
N GLN A 313 -0.14 5.71 6.28
CA GLN A 313 -0.47 5.58 4.87
C GLN A 313 -1.41 4.39 4.64
N PRO A 314 -2.72 4.51 4.91
CA PRO A 314 -3.66 3.42 4.68
C PRO A 314 -3.81 3.10 3.18
N CYS A 315 -4.18 1.84 2.90
CA CYS A 315 -4.52 1.42 1.55
C CYS A 315 -5.92 1.92 1.13
N VAL A 316 -6.09 2.17 -0.16
CA VAL A 316 -7.37 2.35 -0.85
C VAL A 316 -7.44 1.34 -1.99
N LEU A 317 -8.55 0.61 -2.08
CA LEU A 317 -8.75 -0.45 -3.06
C LEU A 317 -9.72 -0.03 -4.16
N PRO A 318 -9.44 -0.31 -5.45
CA PRO A 318 -10.48 -0.27 -6.48
C PRO A 318 -11.53 -1.37 -6.26
N GLY A 319 -11.11 -2.50 -5.69
CA GLY A 319 -11.90 -3.71 -5.49
C GLY A 319 -11.69 -4.73 -6.60
N ASP A 320 -11.77 -6.01 -6.24
CA ASP A 320 -11.75 -7.13 -7.18
C ASP A 320 -12.93 -7.02 -8.17
N LEU A 321 -12.59 -6.82 -9.44
CA LEU A 321 -13.53 -6.72 -10.55
C LEU A 321 -14.36 -8.00 -10.70
N GLN A 322 -13.74 -9.17 -10.59
CA GLN A 322 -14.43 -10.44 -10.85
C GLN A 322 -15.40 -10.81 -9.73
N SER A 323 -15.13 -10.34 -8.51
CA SER A 323 -16.03 -10.46 -7.37
C SER A 323 -17.05 -9.31 -7.27
N ARG A 324 -17.12 -8.41 -8.27
CA ARG A 324 -18.09 -7.30 -8.35
C ARG A 324 -18.02 -6.31 -7.18
N HIS A 325 -16.82 -6.12 -6.62
CA HIS A 325 -16.60 -5.21 -5.48
C HIS A 325 -16.57 -3.74 -5.92
N ARG A 326 -16.28 -3.51 -7.20
CA ARG A 326 -15.99 -2.21 -7.79
C ARG A 326 -17.15 -1.23 -7.70
N ALA A 327 -18.38 -1.72 -7.89
CA ALA A 327 -19.62 -0.93 -7.87
C ALA A 327 -19.44 0.41 -8.59
N HIS A 328 -18.98 0.34 -9.86
CA HIS A 328 -18.65 1.49 -10.71
C HIS A 328 -17.91 2.64 -9.98
N GLY A 329 -17.01 2.31 -9.06
CA GLY A 329 -16.12 3.24 -8.35
C GLY A 329 -16.63 3.72 -6.98
N ASP A 330 -17.85 3.39 -6.59
CA ASP A 330 -18.43 3.83 -5.32
C ASP A 330 -17.67 3.24 -4.11
N PHE A 331 -17.18 2.00 -4.24
CA PHE A 331 -16.36 1.35 -3.22
C PHE A 331 -15.03 2.08 -2.99
N MET A 332 -14.30 2.40 -4.05
CA MET A 332 -13.02 3.12 -3.97
C MET A 332 -13.20 4.56 -3.50
N TRP A 333 -14.23 5.26 -4.00
CA TRP A 333 -14.50 6.64 -3.61
C TRP A 333 -14.81 6.77 -2.12
N ARG A 334 -15.59 5.82 -1.56
CA ARG A 334 -15.88 5.85 -0.13
C ARG A 334 -14.63 5.74 0.74
N GLN A 335 -13.65 4.94 0.32
CA GLN A 335 -12.36 4.83 0.98
C GLN A 335 -11.56 6.14 0.86
N PHE A 336 -11.48 6.77 -0.32
CA PHE A 336 -10.84 8.09 -0.46
C PHE A 336 -11.45 9.14 0.47
N TYR A 337 -12.78 9.21 0.54
CA TYR A 337 -13.48 10.12 1.44
C TYR A 337 -13.11 9.85 2.91
N ASN A 338 -13.12 8.58 3.31
CA ASN A 338 -12.79 8.17 4.67
C ASN A 338 -11.33 8.45 5.03
N MET A 339 -10.37 8.12 4.16
CA MET A 339 -8.94 8.35 4.44
C MET A 339 -8.58 9.84 4.43
N THR A 340 -9.21 10.63 3.55
CA THR A 340 -9.01 12.09 3.55
C THR A 340 -9.52 12.73 4.83
N ARG A 341 -10.75 12.40 5.27
CA ARG A 341 -11.30 12.97 6.51
C ARG A 341 -10.65 12.42 7.78
N LEU A 342 -10.02 11.24 7.70
CA LEU A 342 -9.20 10.68 8.77
C LEU A 342 -7.99 11.59 9.06
N GLY A 343 -7.43 12.21 8.02
CA GLY A 343 -6.21 13.01 8.12
C GLY A 343 -4.95 12.13 8.17
N CYS A 344 -4.93 11.03 7.41
CA CYS A 344 -3.72 10.25 7.19
C CYS A 344 -2.66 11.04 6.40
N GLN A 345 -1.41 10.62 6.48
CA GLN A 345 -0.27 11.35 5.93
C GLN A 345 0.01 10.99 4.47
N GLY A 346 -0.41 9.82 4.00
CA GLY A 346 -0.38 9.44 2.60
C GLY A 346 -1.52 8.49 2.27
N ILE A 347 -1.71 8.16 1.00
CA ILE A 347 -2.60 7.07 0.57
C ILE A 347 -1.80 6.13 -0.33
N TYR A 348 -1.91 4.84 -0.07
CA TYR A 348 -1.39 3.79 -0.95
C TYR A 348 -2.55 3.15 -1.71
N ILE A 349 -2.42 2.96 -3.02
CA ILE A 349 -3.41 2.25 -3.82
C ILE A 349 -2.87 0.85 -4.10
N SER A 350 -3.62 -0.15 -3.65
CA SER A 350 -3.39 -1.55 -3.99
C SER A 350 -4.39 -1.95 -5.08
N MET A 351 -4.01 -1.94 -6.36
CA MET A 351 -2.67 -1.74 -6.94
C MET A 351 -2.75 -1.08 -8.33
N PHE A 352 -1.61 -0.71 -8.93
CA PHE A 352 -1.58 -0.24 -10.32
C PHE A 352 -1.94 -1.35 -11.31
N ASP A 353 -1.20 -2.45 -11.33
CA ASP A 353 -1.24 -3.49 -12.38
C ASP A 353 -1.61 -4.91 -11.88
N GLU A 354 -2.30 -5.06 -10.75
CA GLU A 354 -2.66 -6.36 -10.16
C GLU A 354 -3.81 -7.10 -10.88
N TYR A 355 -3.62 -7.45 -12.16
CA TYR A 355 -4.58 -8.22 -12.96
C TYR A 355 -4.77 -9.66 -12.46
N ASN A 356 -3.82 -10.17 -11.65
CA ASN A 356 -3.88 -11.48 -11.02
C ASN A 356 -4.99 -11.57 -9.96
N GLU A 357 -5.30 -10.45 -9.28
CA GLU A 357 -6.30 -10.39 -8.21
C GLU A 357 -7.47 -9.44 -8.49
N GLY A 358 -7.51 -8.82 -9.68
CA GLY A 358 -8.59 -7.94 -10.09
C GLY A 358 -8.59 -6.56 -9.42
N ASN A 359 -7.51 -6.22 -8.69
CA ASN A 359 -7.35 -4.97 -7.94
C ASN A 359 -6.56 -3.89 -8.70
N GLN A 360 -6.36 -4.04 -10.00
CA GLN A 360 -5.67 -3.03 -10.82
C GLN A 360 -6.48 -1.75 -11.01
N ILE A 361 -5.82 -0.59 -10.96
CA ILE A 361 -6.36 0.68 -11.50
C ILE A 361 -5.93 0.94 -12.96
N ALA A 362 -4.94 0.20 -13.47
CA ALA A 362 -4.51 0.28 -14.86
C ALA A 362 -5.64 -0.07 -15.84
N LYS A 363 -5.48 0.39 -17.09
CA LYS A 363 -6.55 0.32 -18.08
C LYS A 363 -7.04 -1.12 -18.30
N THR A 364 -8.33 -1.32 -18.09
CA THR A 364 -8.99 -2.64 -18.09
C THR A 364 -10.10 -2.67 -19.15
N ALA A 365 -10.41 -3.85 -19.68
CA ALA A 365 -11.48 -4.05 -20.67
C ALA A 365 -12.80 -3.36 -20.24
N GLU A 366 -13.36 -2.56 -21.14
CA GLU A 366 -14.54 -1.71 -20.86
C GLU A 366 -15.83 -2.52 -20.84
N THR A 367 -15.97 -3.39 -21.84
CA THR A 367 -17.20 -4.16 -22.07
C THR A 367 -16.92 -5.63 -22.40
N ALA A 368 -17.96 -6.45 -22.45
CA ALA A 368 -17.88 -7.83 -22.95
C ALA A 368 -17.30 -7.95 -24.37
N ASN A 369 -17.32 -6.88 -25.18
CA ASN A 369 -16.71 -6.87 -26.51
C ASN A 369 -15.17 -6.80 -26.46
N ASP A 370 -14.60 -6.41 -25.31
CA ASP A 370 -13.17 -6.17 -25.11
C ASP A 370 -12.49 -7.30 -24.32
N VAL A 371 -13.24 -8.34 -23.95
CA VAL A 371 -12.72 -9.57 -23.34
C VAL A 371 -12.80 -10.74 -24.34
N PRO A 372 -11.95 -11.77 -24.22
CA PRO A 372 -12.04 -12.95 -25.06
C PRO A 372 -13.39 -13.66 -24.94
N ALA A 373 -14.01 -14.00 -26.07
CA ALA A 373 -15.32 -14.63 -26.10
C ALA A 373 -15.31 -15.97 -25.35
N GLY A 374 -16.31 -16.18 -24.49
CA GLY A 374 -16.43 -17.42 -23.71
C GLY A 374 -15.38 -17.62 -22.60
N SER A 375 -14.56 -16.61 -22.28
CA SER A 375 -13.51 -16.70 -21.25
C SER A 375 -14.01 -16.67 -19.81
N GLY A 376 -15.22 -16.16 -19.59
CA GLY A 376 -15.81 -15.93 -18.27
C GLY A 376 -15.31 -14.68 -17.56
N PHE A 377 -14.42 -13.88 -18.16
CA PHE A 377 -14.01 -12.60 -17.60
C PHE A 377 -15.17 -11.59 -17.64
N VAL A 378 -15.35 -10.85 -16.54
CA VAL A 378 -16.20 -9.66 -16.55
C VAL A 378 -15.37 -8.41 -16.84
N ALA A 379 -15.99 -7.45 -17.53
CA ALA A 379 -15.41 -6.15 -17.90
C ALA A 379 -15.87 -5.05 -16.93
N LEU A 380 -15.39 -3.81 -17.11
CA LEU A 380 -15.72 -2.71 -16.18
C LEU A 380 -17.21 -2.37 -16.11
N ASP A 381 -18.00 -2.70 -17.14
CA ASP A 381 -19.46 -2.51 -17.19
C ASP A 381 -20.28 -3.66 -16.58
N GLU A 382 -19.66 -4.54 -15.79
CA GLU A 382 -20.27 -5.76 -15.24
C GLU A 382 -21.57 -5.55 -14.44
N ASP A 383 -21.72 -4.36 -13.85
CA ASP A 383 -22.88 -3.94 -13.06
C ASP A 383 -23.93 -3.16 -13.87
N GLY A 384 -23.74 -3.05 -15.19
CA GLY A 384 -24.60 -2.32 -16.12
C GLY A 384 -24.21 -0.85 -16.31
N THR A 385 -23.23 -0.32 -15.57
CA THR A 385 -22.74 1.05 -15.71
C THR A 385 -21.49 1.09 -16.59
N LYS A 386 -21.60 1.70 -17.77
CA LYS A 386 -20.45 1.87 -18.66
C LYS A 386 -19.35 2.67 -17.97
N CYS A 387 -18.14 2.12 -17.98
CA CYS A 387 -16.94 2.77 -17.48
C CYS A 387 -15.87 2.76 -18.58
N SER A 388 -15.21 3.90 -18.81
CA SER A 388 -14.07 3.97 -19.72
C SER A 388 -12.88 3.19 -19.16
N SER A 389 -11.95 2.74 -20.02
CA SER A 389 -10.85 1.87 -19.58
C SER A 389 -9.93 2.55 -18.57
N ASP A 390 -9.82 3.88 -18.65
CA ASP A 390 -9.06 4.73 -17.74
C ASP A 390 -9.84 5.18 -16.49
N TYR A 391 -11.08 4.73 -16.30
CA TYR A 391 -11.97 5.27 -15.28
C TYR A 391 -11.38 5.23 -13.87
N TYR A 392 -10.72 4.13 -13.50
CA TYR A 392 -10.07 4.00 -12.18
C TYR A 392 -8.82 4.88 -12.01
N LEU A 393 -8.17 5.28 -13.11
CA LEU A 393 -7.12 6.28 -13.09
C LEU A 393 -7.69 7.69 -12.90
N ARG A 394 -8.81 8.02 -13.56
CA ARG A 394 -9.55 9.28 -13.35
C ARG A 394 -10.09 9.38 -11.92
N LEU A 395 -10.62 8.28 -11.39
CA LEU A 395 -11.09 8.20 -10.01
C LEU A 395 -9.95 8.42 -9.00
N THR A 396 -8.79 7.83 -9.27
CA THR A 396 -7.56 8.05 -8.51
C THR A 396 -7.13 9.52 -8.55
N GLN A 397 -7.21 10.16 -9.72
CA GLN A 397 -6.88 11.57 -9.88
C GLN A 397 -7.75 12.46 -8.98
N ASP A 398 -9.07 12.29 -9.02
CA ASP A 398 -9.97 13.12 -8.23
C ASP A 398 -9.90 12.78 -6.73
N GLY A 399 -9.70 11.51 -6.37
CA GLY A 399 -9.41 11.11 -4.99
C GLY A 399 -8.13 11.75 -4.47
N GLY A 400 -7.10 11.81 -5.30
CA GLY A 400 -5.84 12.50 -5.03
C GLY A 400 -6.01 14.01 -4.85
N LYS A 401 -6.80 14.68 -5.71
CA LYS A 401 -7.14 16.10 -5.55
C LYS A 401 -7.86 16.35 -4.23
N MET A 402 -8.80 15.48 -3.85
CA MET A 402 -9.53 15.60 -2.58
C MET A 402 -8.57 15.45 -1.39
N PHE A 403 -7.70 14.44 -1.42
CA PHE A 403 -6.69 14.21 -0.39
C PHE A 403 -5.74 15.40 -0.22
N LYS A 404 -5.29 15.99 -1.35
CA LYS A 404 -4.42 17.18 -1.38
C LYS A 404 -5.15 18.50 -1.13
N LYS A 405 -6.47 18.46 -0.88
CA LYS A 405 -7.35 19.62 -0.65
C LYS A 405 -7.42 20.58 -1.85
N GLU A 406 -7.19 20.08 -3.06
CA GLU A 406 -7.38 20.81 -4.32
C GLU A 406 -8.87 20.87 -4.70
N ILE A 407 -9.68 19.93 -4.20
CA ILE A 407 -11.14 19.98 -4.21
C ILE A 407 -11.69 19.77 -2.79
N ALA A 408 -12.94 20.18 -2.57
CA ALA A 408 -13.59 20.02 -1.28
C ALA A 408 -13.77 18.55 -0.90
N LEU A 409 -13.69 18.25 0.40
CA LEU A 409 -14.05 16.95 0.94
C LEU A 409 -15.53 16.67 0.62
N THR A 410 -15.81 15.58 -0.09
CA THR A 410 -17.19 15.20 -0.46
C THR A 410 -17.35 13.69 -0.48
N ALA A 411 -18.47 13.21 0.08
CA ALA A 411 -18.86 11.80 -0.03
C ALA A 411 -19.47 11.47 -1.40
N VAL A 412 -19.89 12.48 -2.16
CA VAL A 412 -20.45 12.33 -3.51
C VAL A 412 -19.31 12.28 -4.51
N ARG A 413 -19.20 11.18 -5.27
CA ARG A 413 -18.16 10.97 -6.27
C ARG A 413 -18.30 11.98 -7.43
N PRO A 414 -17.29 12.83 -7.69
CA PRO A 414 -17.35 13.80 -8.78
C PRO A 414 -16.96 13.18 -10.14
N THR A 415 -16.24 12.05 -10.14
CA THR A 415 -15.70 11.44 -11.35
C THR A 415 -16.79 10.72 -12.14
N PRO A 416 -17.13 11.13 -13.37
CA PRO A 416 -18.13 10.43 -14.17
C PRO A 416 -17.54 9.12 -14.75
N PRO A 417 -18.31 7.99 -14.78
CA PRO A 417 -17.85 6.72 -15.35
C PRO A 417 -17.38 6.78 -16.81
N MET A 418 -17.98 7.66 -17.61
CA MET A 418 -17.56 7.98 -18.98
C MET A 418 -17.18 9.48 -19.05
N PRO A 419 -16.16 9.85 -19.85
CA PRO A 419 -15.77 11.26 -20.05
C PRO A 419 -16.80 12.07 -20.86
#